data_AF-R7HIP2-F1
#
_entry.id   AF-R7HIP2-F1
#
_cell.length_a   1.000
_cell.length_b   1.000
_cell.length_c   1.000
_cell.angle_alpha   90.00
_cell.angle_beta   90.00
_cell.angle_gamma   90.00
#
_symmetry.space_group_name_H-M   'P 1'
#
loop_
_entity.id
_entity.type
_entity.pdbx_description
1 polymer ?
#
loop_
_entity_poly.entity_id
_entity_poly.type
_entity_poly.pdbx_seq_one_letter_code
_entity_poly.pdbx_strand_id
1 'polypeptide(L)'
;MFMIDICTDPEFAPIWNVVGIVINIIWIGVPILLIVLGSIDLGKAVISSKEDEVKKAKKSLLNRFLYAVLVFCVVWIVQIVMGAITKIGIKGSDTSSWDKCWQQIRK
;
A
#
# COMPACT_ATOMS: atom_id res chain seq x y z
N MET A 1 26.12 26.79 -3.53
CA MET A 1 25.61 25.45 -3.91
C MET A 1 24.14 25.43 -3.54
N PHE A 2 23.24 25.64 -4.50
CA PHE A 2 21.79 25.58 -4.26
C PHE A 2 21.44 24.11 -3.99
N MET A 3 20.95 23.79 -2.79
CA MET A 3 20.42 22.46 -2.50
C MET A 3 19.04 22.36 -3.14
N ILE A 4 18.97 21.87 -4.38
CA ILE A 4 17.73 21.42 -5.00
C ILE A 4 17.15 20.28 -4.15
N ASP A 5 16.04 20.57 -3.47
CA ASP A 5 15.26 19.58 -2.72
C ASP A 5 14.32 18.88 -3.70
N ILE A 6 14.77 17.76 -4.26
CA ILE A 6 14.04 16.99 -5.28
C ILE A 6 12.62 16.63 -4.85
N CYS A 7 12.33 16.61 -3.55
CA CYS A 7 11.04 16.28 -3.00
C CYS A 7 10.06 17.46 -3.06
N THR A 8 10.54 18.69 -2.90
CA THR A 8 9.69 19.88 -2.71
C THR A 8 9.76 20.85 -3.89
N ASP A 9 10.65 20.61 -4.84
CA ASP A 9 10.80 21.44 -6.02
C ASP A 9 9.55 21.37 -6.92
N PRO A 10 8.98 22.52 -7.33
CA PRO A 10 7.83 22.57 -8.22
C PRO A 10 8.09 21.91 -9.59
N GLU A 11 9.33 21.86 -10.08
CA GLU A 11 9.68 21.21 -11.35
C GLU A 11 9.39 19.70 -11.33
N PHE A 12 9.57 19.04 -10.17
CA PHE A 12 9.35 17.61 -10.00
C PHE A 12 7.95 17.25 -9.47
N ALA A 13 7.12 18.25 -9.14
CA ALA A 13 5.75 18.04 -8.66
C ALA A 13 4.90 17.10 -9.54
N PRO A 14 4.98 17.13 -10.89
CA PRO A 14 4.24 16.19 -11.75
C PRO A 14 4.65 14.73 -11.51
N ILE A 15 5.94 14.47 -11.29
CA ILE A 15 6.47 13.12 -11.07
C ILE A 15 5.93 12.56 -9.76
N TRP A 16 6.00 13.34 -8.68
CA TRP A 16 5.49 12.92 -7.38
C TRP A 16 3.98 12.69 -7.38
N ASN A 17 3.22 13.47 -8.15
CA ASN A 17 1.78 13.26 -8.33
C ASN A 17 1.48 11.92 -9.03
N VAL A 18 2.18 11.61 -10.12
CA VAL A 18 2.02 10.33 -10.83
C VAL A 18 2.39 9.16 -9.93
N VAL A 19 3.50 9.25 -9.19
CA VAL A 19 3.92 8.22 -8.23
C VAL A 19 2.86 8.04 -7.13
N GLY A 20 2.32 9.14 -6.59
CA GLY A 20 1.21 9.14 -5.62
C GLY A 20 -0.02 8.42 -6.15
N ILE A 21 -0.45 8.75 -7.37
CA ILE A 21 -1.59 8.11 -8.03
C ILE A 21 -1.34 6.61 -8.20
N VAL A 22 -0.18 6.19 -8.70
CA VAL A 22 0.13 4.77 -8.91
C VAL A 22 0.12 4.00 -7.59
N ILE A 23 0.78 4.54 -6.55
CA ILE A 23 0.79 3.92 -5.22
C ILE A 23 -0.64 3.84 -4.66
N ASN A 24 -1.44 4.90 -4.81
CA ASN A 24 -2.82 4.91 -4.30
C ASN A 24 -3.73 3.93 -5.06
N ILE A 25 -3.58 3.82 -6.39
CA ILE A 25 -4.30 2.82 -7.19
C ILE A 25 -3.95 1.40 -6.76
N ILE A 26 -2.68 1.10 -6.49
CA ILE A 26 -2.30 -0.25 -6.03
C ILE A 26 -2.81 -0.48 -4.60
N TRP A 27 -2.63 0.49 -3.72
CA TRP A 27 -2.98 0.42 -2.31
C TRP A 27 -4.48 0.27 -2.07
N ILE A 28 -5.33 0.89 -2.88
CA ILE A 28 -6.79 0.81 -2.79
C ILE A 28 -7.38 -0.17 -3.81
N GLY A 29 -6.91 -0.13 -5.05
CA GLY A 29 -7.45 -0.92 -6.15
C GLY A 29 -7.21 -2.42 -5.99
N VAL A 30 -6.03 -2.85 -5.55
CA VAL A 30 -5.76 -4.29 -5.35
C VAL A 30 -6.65 -4.89 -4.25
N PRO A 31 -6.75 -4.29 -3.04
CA PRO A 31 -7.68 -4.76 -2.02
C PRO A 31 -9.14 -4.84 -2.47
N ILE A 32 -9.66 -3.80 -3.13
CA ILE A 32 -11.04 -3.78 -3.62
C ILE A 32 -11.27 -4.92 -4.62
N LEU A 33 -10.35 -5.10 -5.58
CA LEU A 33 -10.44 -6.16 -6.57
C LEU A 33 -10.45 -7.55 -5.91
N LEU A 34 -9.56 -7.79 -4.94
CA LEU A 34 -9.49 -9.06 -4.21
C LEU A 34 -10.78 -9.36 -3.42
N ILE A 35 -11.39 -8.33 -2.81
CA ILE A 35 -12.63 -8.47 -2.04
C ILE A 35 -13.82 -8.75 -2.97
N VAL A 36 -13.93 -8.06 -4.10
CA VAL A 36 -15.03 -8.27 -5.07
C VAL A 36 -14.95 -9.67 -5.67
N LEU A 37 -13.77 -10.08 -6.15
CA LEU A 37 -13.56 -11.41 -6.71
C LEU A 37 -13.81 -12.50 -5.65
N GLY A 38 -13.41 -12.25 -4.40
CA GLY A 38 -13.73 -13.14 -3.29
C GLY A 38 -15.23 -13.26 -3.04
N SER A 39 -15.93 -12.14 -2.92
CA SER A 39 -17.37 -12.13 -2.61
C SER A 39 -18.19 -12.84 -3.69
N ILE A 40 -17.80 -12.73 -4.96
CA ILE A 40 -18.42 -13.47 -6.07
C ILE A 40 -18.19 -14.98 -5.93
N ASP A 41 -16.98 -15.41 -5.59
CA ASP A 41 -16.65 -16.83 -5.38
C ASP A 41 -17.43 -17.42 -4.19
N LEU A 42 -17.62 -16.65 -3.12
CA LEU A 42 -18.51 -17.07 -2.02
C LEU A 42 -19.96 -17.18 -2.45
N GLY A 43 -20.48 -16.18 -3.16
CA GLY A 43 -21.88 -16.17 -3.60
C GLY A 43 -22.22 -17.44 -4.37
N LYS A 44 -21.34 -17.83 -5.30
CA LYS A 44 -21.47 -19.09 -6.06
C LYS A 44 -21.40 -20.33 -5.17
N ALA A 45 -20.48 -20.37 -4.21
CA ALA A 45 -20.35 -21.51 -3.29
C ALA A 45 -21.56 -21.64 -2.35
N VAL A 46 -22.11 -20.52 -1.85
CA VAL A 46 -23.28 -20.49 -0.96
C VAL A 46 -24.53 -21.01 -1.68
N ILE A 47 -24.74 -20.62 -2.95
CA ILE A 47 -25.87 -21.12 -3.76
C ILE A 47 -25.76 -22.63 -4.01
N SER A 48 -24.54 -23.18 -4.05
CA SER A 48 -24.33 -24.63 -4.25
C SER A 48 -24.75 -25.48 -3.05
N SER A 49 -25.01 -24.88 -1.87
CA SER A 49 -25.42 -25.53 -0.61
C SER A 49 -24.55 -26.69 -0.13
N LYS A 50 -23.38 -26.93 -0.73
CA LYS A 50 -22.42 -27.94 -0.30
C LYS A 50 -21.53 -27.36 0.80
N GLU A 51 -21.65 -27.89 2.01
CA GLU A 51 -20.88 -27.38 3.17
C GLU A 51 -19.36 -27.37 2.94
N ASP A 52 -18.84 -28.36 2.22
CA ASP A 52 -17.42 -28.48 1.90
C ASP A 52 -16.95 -27.37 0.94
N GLU A 53 -17.76 -27.04 -0.07
CA GLU A 53 -17.48 -25.96 -1.03
C GLU A 53 -17.55 -24.59 -0.35
N VAL A 54 -18.52 -24.39 0.55
CA VAL A 54 -18.65 -23.15 1.33
C VAL A 54 -17.46 -22.96 2.25
N LYS A 55 -17.00 -24.01 2.95
CA LYS A 55 -15.81 -23.94 3.82
C LYS A 55 -14.54 -23.64 3.02
N LYS A 56 -14.37 -24.28 1.86
CA LYS A 56 -13.23 -24.04 0.98
C LYS A 56 -13.22 -22.61 0.43
N ALA A 57 -14.38 -22.11 -0.01
CA ALA A 57 -14.53 -20.74 -0.50
C ALA A 57 -14.30 -19.70 0.62
N LYS A 58 -14.79 -19.95 1.84
CA LYS A 58 -14.50 -19.09 3.01
C LYS A 58 -13.02 -19.02 3.34
N LYS A 59 -12.31 -20.15 3.31
CA LYS A 59 -10.85 -20.19 3.53
C LYS A 59 -10.10 -19.42 2.45
N SER A 60 -10.52 -19.55 1.19
CA SER A 60 -9.98 -18.79 0.07
C SER A 60 -10.16 -17.27 0.27
N LEU A 61 -11.33 -16.85 0.74
CA LEU A 61 -11.61 -15.44 1.00
C LEU A 61 -10.79 -14.87 2.13
N LEU A 62 -10.63 -15.63 3.21
CA LEU A 62 -9.80 -15.21 4.32
C LEU A 62 -8.36 -14.97 3.85
N ASN A 63 -7.82 -15.85 3.01
CA ASN A 63 -6.49 -15.64 2.43
C ASN A 63 -6.44 -14.39 1.54
N ARG A 64 -7.44 -14.17 0.68
CA ARG A 64 -7.52 -12.95 -0.16
C ARG A 64 -7.67 -11.67 0.66
N PHE A 65 -8.43 -11.73 1.75
CA PHE A 65 -8.55 -10.63 2.71
C PHE A 65 -7.22 -10.35 3.41
N LEU A 66 -6.50 -11.39 3.84
CA LEU A 66 -5.16 -11.22 4.41
C LEU A 66 -4.18 -10.60 3.41
N TYR A 67 -4.22 -11.01 2.14
CA TYR A 67 -3.42 -10.36 1.09
C TYR A 67 -3.78 -8.88 0.91
N ALA A 68 -5.07 -8.54 0.93
CA ALA A 68 -5.52 -7.15 0.89
C ALA A 68 -4.97 -6.34 2.09
N VAL A 69 -5.07 -6.88 3.31
CA VAL A 69 -4.51 -6.25 4.52
C VAL A 69 -3.00 -6.10 4.43
N LEU A 70 -2.27 -7.10 3.91
CA LEU A 70 -0.82 -7.02 3.75
C LEU A 70 -0.40 -5.90 2.79
N VAL A 71 -1.13 -5.67 1.70
CA VAL A 71 -0.88 -4.53 0.79
C VAL A 71 -1.01 -3.20 1.55
N PHE A 72 -2.00 -3.08 2.44
CA PHE A 72 -2.12 -1.91 3.32
C PHE A 72 -0.92 -1.77 4.26
N CYS A 73 -0.51 -2.89 4.89
CA CYS A 73 0.58 -2.92 5.85
C CYS A 73 1.95 -2.58 5.24
N VAL A 74 2.22 -2.91 3.97
CA VAL A 74 3.52 -2.62 3.33
C VAL A 74 3.85 -1.13 3.39
N VAL A 75 2.87 -0.27 3.07
CA VAL A 75 3.01 1.19 3.11
C VAL A 75 3.34 1.67 4.53
N TRP A 76 2.64 1.13 5.53
CA TRP A 76 2.89 1.44 6.93
C TRP A 76 4.26 0.95 7.42
N ILE A 77 4.68 -0.25 7.01
CA ILE A 77 5.99 -0.79 7.38
C ILE A 77 7.10 0.11 6.84
N VAL A 78 7.00 0.58 5.59
CA VAL A 78 7.99 1.52 5.02
C VAL A 78 8.06 2.80 5.86
N GLN A 79 6.92 3.38 6.24
CA GLN A 79 6.89 4.58 7.10
C GLN A 79 7.51 4.34 8.49
N ILE A 80 7.20 3.20 9.11
CA ILE A 80 7.75 2.84 10.43
C ILE A 80 9.25 2.63 10.35
N VAL A 81 9.73 1.85 9.37
CA VAL A 81 11.15 1.54 9.19
C VAL A 81 11.94 2.80 8.88
N MET A 82 11.50 3.58 7.89
CA MET A 82 12.19 4.82 7.52
C MET A 82 12.13 5.86 8.65
N GLY A 83 10.99 5.97 9.36
CA GLY A 83 10.87 6.82 10.54
C GLY A 83 11.77 6.38 11.69
N ALA A 84 11.97 5.08 11.89
CA ALA A 84 12.92 4.57 12.86
C ALA A 84 14.36 4.90 12.48
N ILE A 85 14.73 4.79 11.19
CA ILE A 85 16.05 5.18 10.68
C ILE A 85 16.32 6.67 10.90
N THR A 86 15.32 7.53 10.65
CA THR A 86 15.41 8.97 10.94
C THR A 86 15.66 9.23 12.43
N LYS A 87 14.97 8.51 13.32
CA LYS A 87 15.13 8.65 14.78
C LYS A 87 16.50 8.17 15.29
N ILE A 88 17.05 7.12 14.71
CA ILE A 88 18.37 6.59 15.10
C ILE A 88 19.48 7.59 14.74
N GLY A 89 19.35 8.27 13.60
CA GLY A 89 20.28 9.33 13.17
C GLY A 89 21.68 8.80 12.84
N ILE A 90 22.00 8.65 11.56
CA ILE A 90 23.33 8.22 11.12
C ILE A 90 24.20 9.45 10.85
N LYS A 91 25.30 9.58 11.60
CA LYS A 91 26.25 10.70 11.42
C LYS A 91 26.80 10.69 9.99
N GLY A 92 26.66 11.82 9.30
CA GLY A 92 27.17 12.01 7.94
C GLY A 92 26.19 11.62 6.82
N SER A 93 24.97 11.18 7.15
CA SER A 93 23.94 10.82 6.17
C SER A 93 22.64 11.60 6.41
N ASP A 94 21.97 12.01 5.33
CA ASP A 94 20.62 12.55 5.41
C ASP A 94 19.61 11.40 5.48
N THR A 95 19.06 11.18 6.68
CA THR A 95 18.03 10.17 6.93
C THR A 95 16.62 10.75 7.03
N SER A 96 16.43 12.04 6.70
CA SER A 96 15.18 12.77 6.93
C SER A 96 14.48 13.21 5.64
N SER A 97 15.23 13.42 4.55
CA SER A 97 14.67 13.94 3.30
C SER A 97 13.61 13.05 2.64
N TRP A 98 13.60 11.73 2.92
CA TRP A 98 12.56 10.84 2.40
C TRP A 98 11.15 11.23 2.84
N ASP A 99 10.97 11.81 4.04
CA ASP A 99 9.66 12.17 4.58
C ASP A 99 9.01 13.28 3.74
N LYS A 100 9.80 14.25 3.26
CA LYS A 100 9.31 15.31 2.36
C LYS A 100 8.78 14.74 1.05
N CYS A 101 9.51 13.80 0.45
CA CYS A 101 9.09 13.11 -0.77
C CYS A 101 7.82 12.30 -0.52
N TRP A 102 7.77 11.61 0.62
CA TRP A 102 6.62 10.81 1.01
C TRP A 102 5.36 11.64 1.20
N GLN A 103 5.46 12.84 1.78
CA GLN A 103 4.34 13.79 1.90
C GLN A 103 3.81 14.26 0.54
N GLN A 104 4.63 14.31 -0.51
CA GLN A 104 4.13 14.63 -1.86
C GLN A 104 3.35 13.47 -2.50
N ILE A 105 3.76 12.23 -2.21
CA ILE A 105 3.13 11.00 -2.70
C ILE A 105 1.81 10.73 -1.98
N ARG A 106 1.77 10.96 -0.67
CA ARG A 106 0.65 10.67 0.24
C ARG A 106 -0.07 11.95 0.67
N LYS A 107 -0.49 12.74 -0.32
CA LYS A 107 -1.41 13.86 -0.11
C LYS A 107 -2.83 13.38 0.22
#